data_AF-A0A6B9Z5T3-F1
#
_entry.id   AF-A0A6B9Z5T3-F1
#
_cell.length_a   1.000
_cell.length_b   1.000
_cell.length_c   1.000
_cell.angle_alpha   90.00
_cell.angle_beta   90.00
_cell.angle_gamma   90.00
#
_symmetry.space_group_name_H-M   'P 1'
#
loop_
_entity.id
_entity.type
_entity.pdbx_description
1 polymer ?
#
loop_
_entity_poly.entity_id
_entity_poly.type
_entity_poly.pdbx_seq_one_letter_code
_entity_poly.pdbx_strand_id
1 'polypeptide(L)'
;MKKLNQLSVGGALLLALCFGCAKDANKPSTTPNKAEATVPRAAVPQSAFNLWQTCNGTPYNISGTNGICVPVGNCSTDIDAAQQKSGQNATGMQFNGCFKGGSNAYSSASEQAVFLADNVSQWNGNEMGFVKTLNDNALKAYLQGGGQYYTQVLSINDNGYHTYKCQARSSNTHQVDFYVDGVYKCTLTNNSGSYYNKYYYFVGTNHWYGGSNPTGQQIEMYNMTTY
;
A
#
# COMPACT_ATOMS: atom_id res chain seq x y z
N MET A 1 -49.87 64.20 9.62
CA MET A 1 -49.05 63.85 8.44
C MET A 1 -48.77 62.35 8.52
N LYS A 2 -49.55 61.54 7.81
CA LYS A 2 -49.30 60.89 6.50
C LYS A 2 -48.50 59.57 6.62
N LYS A 3 -49.14 58.54 6.06
CA LYS A 3 -48.86 57.08 5.98
C LYS A 3 -47.55 56.72 5.26
N LEU A 4 -47.06 55.49 5.47
CA LEU A 4 -46.82 54.39 4.48
C LEU A 4 -45.79 53.40 5.09
N ASN A 5 -46.10 52.15 5.46
CA ASN A 5 -46.36 50.92 4.68
C ASN A 5 -45.17 50.34 3.89
N GLN A 6 -45.08 49.00 3.93
CA GLN A 6 -44.47 48.03 2.97
C GLN A 6 -43.09 47.44 3.34
N LEU A 7 -43.04 46.15 3.71
CA LEU A 7 -42.94 44.89 2.90
C LEU A 7 -41.45 44.57 2.61
N SER A 8 -40.86 43.54 3.23
CA SER A 8 -40.89 42.09 2.92
C SER A 8 -39.85 41.63 1.89
N VAL A 9 -39.52 40.32 1.94
CA VAL A 9 -38.59 39.53 1.11
C VAL A 9 -37.16 39.59 1.65
N GLY A 10 -36.56 38.53 2.20
CA GLY A 10 -36.56 37.14 1.75
C GLY A 10 -35.16 36.84 1.23
N GLY A 11 -34.40 35.98 1.92
CA GLY A 11 -33.03 35.66 1.52
C GLY A 11 -32.33 34.75 2.50
N ALA A 12 -32.57 33.45 2.34
CA ALA A 12 -31.81 32.37 2.97
C ALA A 12 -30.36 32.29 2.43
N LEU A 13 -29.56 31.39 3.02
CA LEU A 13 -28.22 30.92 2.61
C LEU A 13 -27.06 31.87 3.02
N LEU A 14 -25.94 31.43 3.59
CA LEU A 14 -25.20 30.18 3.37
C LEU A 14 -24.74 29.53 4.69
N LEU A 15 -25.09 28.25 4.84
CA LEU A 15 -24.36 27.31 5.68
C LEU A 15 -23.09 26.91 4.90
N ALA A 16 -21.92 27.30 5.37
CA ALA A 16 -20.65 26.85 4.81
C ALA A 16 -20.46 25.37 5.17
N LEU A 17 -20.93 24.49 4.28
CA LEU A 17 -20.56 23.08 4.28
C LEU A 17 -19.07 22.98 3.94
N CYS A 18 -18.27 22.63 4.95
CA CYS A 18 -16.92 22.15 4.75
C CYS A 18 -16.98 20.88 3.90
N PHE A 19 -16.77 21.01 2.59
CA PHE A 19 -16.39 19.90 1.74
C PHE A 19 -14.96 19.52 2.12
N GLY A 20 -14.82 18.73 3.18
CA GLY A 20 -13.67 17.86 3.29
C GLY A 20 -13.70 16.93 2.09
N CYS A 21 -12.71 17.04 1.20
CA CYS A 21 -12.48 16.06 0.17
C CYS A 21 -12.28 14.70 0.85
N ALA A 22 -13.34 13.92 0.98
CA ALA A 22 -13.21 12.49 1.20
C ALA A 22 -12.47 11.97 -0.03
N LYS A 23 -11.21 11.58 0.16
CA LYS A 23 -10.44 10.82 -0.82
C LYS A 23 -11.29 9.62 -1.21
N ASP A 24 -11.85 9.66 -2.42
CA ASP A 24 -12.76 8.67 -2.97
C ASP A 24 -12.19 7.25 -2.79
N ALA A 25 -12.63 6.59 -1.74
CA ALA A 25 -12.53 5.15 -1.59
C ALA A 25 -13.72 4.58 -2.36
N ASN A 26 -13.44 3.85 -3.44
CA ASN A 26 -14.40 3.14 -4.32
C ASN A 26 -14.88 3.94 -5.54
N LYS A 27 -13.98 4.13 -6.52
CA LYS A 27 -14.43 4.24 -7.91
C LYS A 27 -14.62 2.82 -8.48
N PRO A 28 -15.83 2.39 -8.86
CA PRO A 28 -16.05 1.09 -9.48
C PRO A 28 -15.39 1.04 -10.86
N SER A 29 -14.56 0.02 -11.09
CA SER A 29 -13.89 -0.26 -12.36
C SER A 29 -14.87 -0.88 -13.36
N THR A 30 -15.06 -0.23 -14.52
CA THR A 30 -15.99 -0.63 -15.58
C THR A 30 -15.41 -1.66 -16.56
N THR A 31 -14.61 -2.62 -16.11
CA THR A 31 -14.02 -3.63 -17.01
C THR A 31 -14.63 -5.01 -16.74
N PRO A 32 -15.19 -5.70 -17.76
CA PRO A 32 -15.82 -7.01 -17.60
C PRO A 32 -14.77 -8.12 -17.63
N ASN A 33 -13.78 -8.05 -16.74
CA ASN A 33 -13.10 -9.27 -16.31
C ASN A 33 -13.89 -9.71 -15.08
N LYS A 34 -14.45 -10.92 -15.14
CA LYS A 34 -15.21 -11.55 -14.07
C LYS A 34 -14.26 -11.84 -12.91
N ALA A 35 -13.80 -10.79 -12.22
CA ALA A 35 -13.05 -10.88 -11.00
C ALA A 35 -13.94 -11.63 -10.02
N GLU A 36 -13.42 -12.71 -9.43
CA GLU A 36 -14.10 -13.35 -8.31
C GLU A 36 -14.50 -12.27 -7.30
N ALA A 37 -15.72 -12.36 -6.78
CA ALA A 37 -16.18 -11.44 -5.76
C ALA A 37 -15.34 -11.67 -4.50
N THR A 38 -14.30 -10.86 -4.30
CA THR A 38 -13.44 -10.91 -3.12
C THR A 38 -14.11 -10.13 -2.00
N VAL A 39 -14.43 -10.80 -0.89
CA VAL A 39 -15.02 -10.15 0.27
C VAL A 39 -13.89 -9.58 1.13
N PRO A 40 -13.82 -8.26 1.36
CA PRO A 40 -12.83 -7.70 2.27
C PRO A 40 -13.05 -8.25 3.68
N ARG A 41 -11.96 -8.63 4.34
CA ARG A 41 -11.96 -8.82 5.80
C ARG A 41 -11.93 -7.45 6.49
N ALA A 42 -11.88 -7.48 7.82
CA ALA A 42 -11.71 -6.27 8.60
C ALA A 42 -10.41 -5.54 8.22
N ALA A 43 -10.48 -4.21 8.21
CA ALA A 43 -9.28 -3.38 8.09
C ALA A 43 -8.27 -3.76 9.18
N VAL A 44 -6.98 -3.79 8.84
CA VAL A 44 -5.88 -4.01 9.77
C VAL A 44 -5.51 -2.64 10.37
N PRO A 45 -5.85 -2.36 11.63
CA PRO A 45 -5.58 -1.06 12.22
C PRO A 45 -4.09 -0.89 12.49
N GLN A 46 -3.60 0.35 12.56
CA GLN A 46 -2.20 0.64 12.88
C GLN A 46 -1.74 0.02 14.22
N SER A 47 -2.64 -0.11 15.19
CA SER A 47 -2.38 -0.76 16.48
C SER A 47 -2.05 -2.25 16.37
N ALA A 48 -2.38 -2.88 15.24
CA ALA A 48 -2.06 -4.27 14.95
C ALA A 48 -0.64 -4.48 14.42
N PHE A 49 0.19 -3.43 14.29
CA PHE A 49 1.55 -3.54 13.79
C PHE A 49 2.59 -3.36 14.90
N ASN A 50 3.67 -4.13 14.82
CA ASN A 50 4.94 -3.85 15.47
C ASN A 50 5.76 -2.98 14.52
N LEU A 51 6.24 -1.87 15.04
CA LEU A 51 7.15 -0.97 14.34
C LEU A 51 8.56 -1.25 14.85
N TRP A 52 9.48 -1.52 13.93
CA TRP A 52 10.87 -1.77 14.29
C TRP A 52 11.79 -1.22 13.21
N GLN A 53 13.03 -1.00 13.61
CA GLN A 53 14.08 -0.40 12.81
C GLN A 53 15.39 -1.10 13.12
N THR A 54 16.27 -1.16 12.12
CA THR A 54 17.67 -1.55 12.33
C THR A 54 18.57 -0.33 12.52
N CYS A 55 18.06 0.86 12.20
CA CYS A 55 18.81 2.10 12.24
C CYS A 55 17.94 3.31 12.63
N ASN A 56 18.22 4.50 12.07
CA ASN A 56 17.60 5.76 12.48
C ASN A 56 16.26 6.06 11.80
N GLY A 57 15.83 5.26 10.83
CA GLY A 57 14.57 5.43 10.11
C GLY A 57 13.37 4.97 10.92
N THR A 58 12.90 5.74 11.89
CA THR A 58 11.83 5.26 12.78
C THR A 58 10.47 5.21 12.09
N PRO A 59 9.86 4.01 11.89
CA PRO A 59 8.48 3.95 11.44
C PRO A 59 7.55 4.51 12.51
N TYR A 60 6.47 5.17 12.09
CA TYR A 60 5.55 5.81 13.01
C TYR A 60 4.11 5.77 12.53
N ASN A 61 3.19 5.77 13.49
CA ASN A 61 1.77 5.95 13.26
C ASN A 61 1.49 7.39 12.84
N ILE A 62 0.75 7.57 11.75
CA ILE A 62 0.40 8.88 11.21
C ILE A 62 -0.79 9.43 12.03
N SER A 63 -0.49 10.39 12.92
CA SER A 63 -1.46 10.95 13.87
C SER A 63 -2.73 11.45 13.18
N GLY A 64 -3.88 11.21 13.83
CA GLY A 64 -5.21 11.58 13.31
C GLY A 64 -5.71 10.66 12.19
N THR A 65 -4.98 9.60 11.83
CA THR A 65 -5.36 8.64 10.79
C THR A 65 -5.15 7.19 11.27
N ASN A 66 -5.51 6.22 10.42
CA ASN A 66 -5.15 4.80 10.59
C ASN A 66 -3.92 4.42 9.75
N GLY A 67 -3.07 5.40 9.41
CA GLY A 67 -1.93 5.21 8.54
C GLY A 67 -0.62 4.95 9.28
N ILE A 68 0.31 4.28 8.62
CA ILE A 68 1.69 4.09 9.08
C ILE A 68 2.64 4.65 8.03
N CYS A 69 3.67 5.37 8.48
CA CYS A 69 4.81 5.78 7.68
C CYS A 69 5.99 4.86 7.97
N VAL A 70 6.66 4.38 6.92
CA VAL A 70 7.93 3.65 6.99
C VAL A 70 8.95 4.46 6.19
N PRO A 71 9.71 5.37 6.84
CA PRO A 71 10.75 6.14 6.18
C PRO A 71 11.95 5.24 5.87
N VAL A 72 12.79 5.64 4.90
CA VAL A 72 14.14 5.10 4.77
C VAL A 72 15.07 5.94 5.63
N GLY A 73 15.70 5.35 6.65
CA GLY A 73 16.66 6.07 7.48
C GLY A 73 18.06 6.17 6.86
N ASN A 74 18.97 6.83 7.57
CA ASN A 74 20.17 7.47 7.01
C ASN A 74 21.51 6.75 7.28
N CYS A 75 21.57 5.44 7.09
CA CYS A 75 22.81 4.67 7.29
C CYS A 75 23.16 3.80 6.08
N SER A 76 24.32 3.12 6.14
CA SER A 76 24.85 2.35 5.02
C SER A 76 23.96 1.18 4.62
N THR A 77 23.34 0.56 5.62
CA THR A 77 22.30 -0.46 5.46
C THR A 77 21.17 -0.11 6.40
N ASP A 78 19.97 0.08 5.87
CA ASP A 78 18.79 0.33 6.69
C ASP A 78 17.66 -0.62 6.33
N ILE A 79 16.96 -1.08 7.35
CA ILE A 79 15.78 -1.93 7.26
C ILE A 79 14.85 -1.47 8.37
N ASP A 80 13.79 -0.79 7.98
CA ASP A 80 12.73 -0.37 8.87
C ASP A 80 11.41 -0.95 8.39
N ALA A 81 10.58 -1.37 9.34
CA ALA A 81 9.35 -2.06 8.99
C ALA A 81 8.21 -1.79 9.95
N ALA A 82 7.02 -1.88 9.38
CA ALA A 82 5.77 -2.09 10.07
C ALA A 82 5.27 -3.50 9.73
N GLN A 83 5.31 -4.40 10.69
CA GLN A 83 4.91 -5.80 10.54
C GLN A 83 3.68 -6.09 11.39
N GLN A 84 2.64 -6.70 10.81
CA GLN A 84 1.46 -7.13 11.55
C GLN A 84 1.85 -8.07 12.71
N LYS A 85 1.32 -7.84 13.91
CA LYS A 85 1.61 -8.59 15.15
C LYS A 85 1.15 -10.04 15.08
N SER A 86 0.02 -10.27 14.43
CA SER A 86 -0.59 -11.59 14.28
C SER A 86 -1.10 -11.71 12.87
N GLY A 87 -0.70 -12.79 12.20
CA GLY A 87 -1.16 -13.06 10.85
C GLY A 87 -2.63 -13.47 10.81
N GLN A 88 -3.13 -13.65 9.59
CA GLN A 88 -4.48 -14.08 9.32
C GLN A 88 -4.53 -14.78 7.97
N ASN A 89 -5.49 -15.69 7.81
CA ASN A 89 -5.73 -16.29 6.51
C ASN A 89 -6.21 -15.22 5.53
N ALA A 90 -5.45 -15.02 4.46
CA ALA A 90 -5.74 -14.05 3.43
C ALA A 90 -5.48 -14.64 2.03
N THR A 91 -6.18 -14.06 1.08
CA THR A 91 -6.15 -14.31 -0.36
C THR A 91 -5.65 -13.06 -1.10
N GLY A 92 -5.56 -11.92 -0.43
CA GLY A 92 -5.15 -10.66 -1.04
C GLY A 92 -4.98 -9.55 -0.01
N MET A 93 -4.46 -8.42 -0.46
CA MET A 93 -4.36 -7.18 0.31
C MET A 93 -4.76 -5.97 -0.51
N GLN A 94 -5.19 -4.92 0.19
CA GLN A 94 -5.33 -3.58 -0.34
C GLN A 94 -4.79 -2.55 0.66
N PHE A 95 -4.19 -1.48 0.16
CA PHE A 95 -3.92 -0.27 0.95
C PHE A 95 -4.01 0.98 0.07
N ASN A 96 -4.32 2.11 0.70
CA ASN A 96 -4.19 3.43 0.12
C ASN A 96 -2.84 3.99 0.54
N GLY A 97 -2.01 4.45 -0.37
CA GLY A 97 -0.66 4.83 0.02
C GLY A 97 0.16 5.38 -1.11
N CYS A 98 1.44 5.61 -0.82
CA CYS A 98 2.41 6.06 -1.80
C CYS A 98 3.78 5.46 -1.46
N PHE A 99 4.59 5.30 -2.50
CA PHE A 99 6.01 5.01 -2.38
C PHE A 99 6.76 6.28 -2.81
N LYS A 100 7.20 7.10 -1.84
CA LYS A 100 7.84 8.39 -2.11
C LYS A 100 9.34 8.22 -2.31
N GLY A 101 9.89 9.04 -3.20
CA GLY A 101 11.33 9.13 -3.45
C GLY A 101 11.86 8.03 -4.37
N GLY A 102 13.19 8.01 -4.50
CA GLY A 102 13.93 7.18 -5.45
C GLY A 102 14.67 8.02 -6.49
N SER A 103 15.64 7.43 -7.19
CA SER A 103 16.61 7.97 -8.18
C SER A 103 18.01 8.32 -7.66
N ASN A 104 18.34 8.03 -6.39
CA ASN A 104 19.63 8.36 -5.79
C ASN A 104 20.32 7.19 -5.05
N ALA A 105 19.72 6.00 -5.04
CA ALA A 105 20.37 4.81 -4.48
C ALA A 105 21.35 4.21 -5.51
N TYR A 106 22.55 3.82 -5.06
CA TYR A 106 23.56 3.20 -5.93
C TYR A 106 23.29 1.72 -6.24
N SER A 107 22.32 1.09 -5.57
CA SER A 107 22.04 -0.35 -5.67
C SER A 107 20.58 -0.61 -6.00
N SER A 108 20.34 -1.54 -6.94
CA SER A 108 19.01 -2.06 -7.26
C SER A 108 18.41 -2.94 -6.17
N ALA A 109 19.18 -3.31 -5.16
CA ALA A 109 18.67 -3.96 -3.95
C ALA A 109 18.02 -2.95 -2.98
N SER A 110 18.23 -1.64 -3.19
CA SER A 110 17.57 -0.62 -2.36
C SER A 110 16.11 -0.51 -2.79
N GLU A 111 15.19 -0.82 -1.90
CA GLU A 111 13.79 -0.95 -2.20
C GLU A 111 12.87 -0.51 -1.07
N GLN A 112 11.61 -0.30 -1.43
CA GLN A 112 10.48 -0.11 -0.53
C GLN A 112 9.42 -1.12 -0.92
N ALA A 113 8.86 -1.84 0.03
CA ALA A 113 7.89 -2.88 -0.28
C ALA A 113 6.69 -2.85 0.67
N VAL A 114 5.52 -3.17 0.13
CA VAL A 114 4.30 -3.45 0.90
C VAL A 114 3.70 -4.75 0.37
N PHE A 115 3.60 -5.75 1.23
CA PHE A 115 3.26 -7.11 0.85
C PHE A 115 2.62 -7.92 1.98
N LEU A 116 2.04 -9.07 1.61
CA LEU A 116 1.69 -10.15 2.53
C LEU A 116 2.79 -11.20 2.51
N ALA A 117 3.20 -11.69 3.69
CA ALA A 117 4.23 -12.71 3.86
C ALA A 117 3.78 -13.82 4.82
N ASP A 118 3.95 -15.08 4.46
CA ASP A 118 3.57 -16.22 5.32
C ASP A 118 4.67 -16.63 6.30
N ASN A 119 5.89 -16.11 6.11
CA ASN A 119 7.04 -16.36 6.97
C ASN A 119 7.85 -15.08 7.18
N VAL A 120 7.48 -14.32 8.22
CA VAL A 120 8.18 -13.10 8.67
C VAL A 120 9.38 -13.37 9.59
N SER A 121 9.71 -14.65 9.82
CA SER A 121 10.87 -15.02 10.62
C SER A 121 12.11 -15.26 9.75
N GLN A 122 11.91 -15.82 8.55
CA GLN A 122 13.00 -16.17 7.63
C GLN A 122 12.93 -15.43 6.30
N TRP A 123 11.83 -14.73 6.00
CA TRP A 123 11.64 -13.93 4.77
C TRP A 123 11.88 -14.71 3.47
N ASN A 124 11.65 -16.03 3.50
CA ASN A 124 11.86 -16.94 2.38
C ASN A 124 10.58 -17.65 1.95
N GLY A 125 9.44 -17.19 2.46
CA GLY A 125 8.13 -17.77 2.26
C GLY A 125 7.45 -17.32 0.97
N ASN A 126 6.13 -17.52 0.92
CA ASN A 126 5.28 -16.95 -0.11
C ASN A 126 5.04 -15.48 0.21
N GLU A 127 5.34 -14.61 -0.75
CA GLU A 127 5.07 -13.18 -0.61
C GLU A 127 4.33 -12.66 -1.84
N MET A 128 3.37 -11.76 -1.63
CA MET A 128 2.68 -11.06 -2.71
C MET A 128 2.44 -9.59 -2.36
N GLY A 129 2.74 -8.68 -3.28
CA GLY A 129 2.59 -7.26 -3.01
C GLY A 129 3.23 -6.36 -4.05
N PHE A 130 3.73 -5.22 -3.59
CA PHE A 130 4.29 -4.17 -4.42
C PHE A 130 5.67 -3.80 -3.90
N VAL A 131 6.62 -3.64 -4.82
CA VAL A 131 7.99 -3.24 -4.51
C VAL A 131 8.41 -2.10 -5.40
N LYS A 132 9.06 -1.09 -4.84
CA LYS A 132 9.66 0.02 -5.55
C LYS A 132 11.16 -0.04 -5.39
N THR A 133 11.88 -0.14 -6.50
CA THR A 133 13.34 -0.03 -6.48
C THR A 133 13.75 1.45 -6.47
N LEU A 134 14.67 1.80 -5.57
CA LEU A 134 15.05 3.17 -5.26
C LEU A 134 16.15 3.72 -6.16
N ASN A 135 16.87 2.87 -6.89
CA ASN A 135 17.89 3.29 -7.84
C ASN A 135 17.27 3.83 -9.15
N ASP A 136 16.22 3.18 -9.64
CA ASP A 136 15.55 3.48 -10.92
C ASP A 136 14.14 4.04 -10.75
N ASN A 137 13.67 4.18 -9.49
CA ASN A 137 12.37 4.73 -9.15
C ASN A 137 11.20 3.94 -9.79
N ALA A 138 11.37 2.63 -9.94
CA ALA A 138 10.42 1.75 -10.60
C ALA A 138 9.53 1.01 -9.59
N LEU A 139 8.22 1.27 -9.64
CA LEU A 139 7.22 0.49 -8.91
C LEU A 139 6.88 -0.78 -9.69
N LYS A 140 6.83 -1.91 -8.99
CA LYS A 140 6.64 -3.24 -9.56
C LYS A 140 5.58 -4.01 -8.76
N ALA A 141 4.78 -4.81 -9.46
CA ALA A 141 4.10 -5.95 -8.86
C ALA A 141 5.16 -6.98 -8.44
N TYR A 142 4.93 -7.68 -7.35
CA TYR A 142 5.90 -8.57 -6.72
C TYR A 142 5.27 -9.87 -6.24
N LEU A 143 5.95 -10.98 -6.53
CA LEU A 143 5.57 -12.32 -6.12
C LEU A 143 6.81 -13.16 -5.78
N GLN A 144 6.90 -13.71 -4.57
CA GLN A 144 7.96 -14.62 -4.13
C GLN A 144 7.39 -15.98 -3.74
N GLY A 145 8.13 -17.06 -4.00
CA GLY A 145 7.79 -18.41 -3.56
C GLY A 145 8.83 -19.42 -4.00
N GLY A 146 9.20 -20.36 -3.12
CA GLY A 146 10.22 -21.38 -3.41
C GLY A 146 11.60 -20.83 -3.73
N GLY A 147 11.96 -19.66 -3.19
CA GLY A 147 13.21 -18.95 -3.49
C GLY A 147 13.24 -18.26 -4.87
N GLN A 148 12.11 -18.24 -5.59
CA GLN A 148 11.96 -17.51 -6.85
C GLN A 148 11.23 -16.19 -6.64
N TYR A 149 11.62 -15.18 -7.42
CA TYR A 149 11.11 -13.82 -7.35
C TYR A 149 10.64 -13.41 -8.75
N TYR A 150 9.38 -12.97 -8.85
CA TYR A 150 8.78 -12.50 -10.09
C TYR A 150 8.32 -11.07 -9.89
N THR A 151 8.63 -10.21 -10.86
CA THR A 151 8.20 -8.80 -10.85
C THR A 151 7.72 -8.35 -12.21
N GLN A 152 6.85 -7.34 -12.21
CA GLN A 152 6.46 -6.62 -13.43
C GLN A 152 6.35 -5.14 -13.11
N VAL A 153 7.04 -4.29 -13.89
CA VAL A 153 6.98 -2.84 -13.75
C VAL A 153 5.56 -2.34 -14.00
N LEU A 154 5.05 -1.53 -13.07
CA LEU A 154 3.72 -0.92 -13.11
C LEU A 154 3.78 0.57 -13.46
N SER A 155 4.77 1.27 -12.92
CA SER A 155 5.03 2.68 -13.19
C SER A 155 6.49 3.04 -12.87
N ILE A 156 6.96 4.15 -13.45
CA ILE A 156 8.29 4.71 -13.24
C ILE A 156 8.11 6.16 -12.79
N ASN A 157 8.92 6.62 -11.83
CA ASN A 157 8.88 7.99 -11.30
C ASN A 157 7.56 8.40 -10.65
N ASP A 158 6.79 7.42 -10.19
CA ASP A 158 5.50 7.65 -9.54
C ASP A 158 5.66 7.71 -8.02
N ASN A 159 5.38 8.89 -7.46
CA ASN A 159 5.36 9.16 -6.02
C ASN A 159 3.94 9.47 -5.52
N GLY A 160 2.93 9.27 -6.38
CA GLY A 160 1.54 9.60 -6.13
C GLY A 160 0.90 8.70 -5.08
N TYR A 161 -0.24 9.16 -4.57
CA TYR A 161 -1.11 8.33 -3.76
C TYR A 161 -2.03 7.50 -4.65
N HIS A 162 -2.02 6.19 -4.43
CA HIS A 162 -2.87 5.25 -5.15
C HIS A 162 -3.57 4.29 -4.18
N THR A 163 -4.52 3.54 -4.72
CA THR A 163 -5.06 2.33 -4.09
C THR A 163 -4.39 1.13 -4.72
N TYR A 164 -3.53 0.46 -3.98
CA TYR A 164 -2.84 -0.74 -4.42
C TYR A 164 -3.59 -1.97 -3.94
N LYS A 165 -3.87 -2.92 -4.83
CA LYS A 165 -4.51 -4.19 -4.47
C LYS A 165 -3.84 -5.35 -5.19
N CYS A 166 -3.56 -6.43 -4.48
CA CYS A 166 -3.21 -7.71 -5.07
C CYS A 166 -4.14 -8.82 -4.55
N GLN A 167 -4.42 -9.82 -5.39
CA GLN A 167 -5.42 -10.84 -5.11
C GLN A 167 -5.04 -12.18 -5.75
N ALA A 168 -4.80 -13.19 -4.93
CA ALA A 168 -4.64 -14.57 -5.35
C ALA A 168 -5.97 -15.15 -5.85
N ARG A 169 -5.88 -15.99 -6.88
CA ARG A 169 -7.04 -16.65 -7.50
C ARG A 169 -7.35 -17.97 -6.80
N SER A 170 -8.64 -18.26 -6.59
CA SER A 170 -9.05 -19.56 -6.03
C SER A 170 -8.85 -20.69 -7.05
N SER A 171 -9.12 -20.40 -8.34
CA SER A 171 -9.02 -21.33 -9.46
C SER A 171 -7.59 -21.70 -9.84
N ASN A 172 -6.61 -20.85 -9.48
CA ASN A 172 -5.20 -21.16 -9.61
C ASN A 172 -4.42 -20.43 -8.51
N THR A 173 -4.11 -21.16 -7.43
CA THR A 173 -3.49 -20.59 -6.24
C THR A 173 -2.05 -20.12 -6.45
N HIS A 174 -1.45 -20.38 -7.61
CA HIS A 174 -0.12 -19.91 -8.01
C HIS A 174 -0.16 -18.53 -8.68
N GLN A 175 -1.36 -17.98 -8.93
CA GLN A 175 -1.57 -16.72 -9.63
C GLN A 175 -2.09 -15.63 -8.72
N VAL A 176 -1.55 -14.42 -8.90
CA VAL A 176 -1.98 -13.21 -8.20
C VAL A 176 -2.23 -12.09 -9.21
N ASP A 177 -3.42 -11.50 -9.14
CA ASP A 177 -3.81 -10.33 -9.92
C ASP A 177 -3.45 -9.04 -9.19
N PHE A 178 -2.94 -8.05 -9.92
CA PHE A 178 -2.52 -6.76 -9.39
C PHE A 178 -3.34 -5.63 -10.00
N TYR A 179 -3.74 -4.69 -9.14
CA TYR A 179 -4.56 -3.54 -9.47
C TYR A 179 -3.96 -2.28 -8.84
N VAL A 180 -4.04 -1.17 -9.58
CA VAL A 180 -3.73 0.17 -9.07
C VAL A 180 -4.93 1.06 -9.40
N ASP A 181 -5.48 1.73 -8.40
CA ASP A 181 -6.69 2.55 -8.47
C ASP A 181 -7.90 1.80 -9.04
N GLY A 182 -8.03 0.52 -8.69
CA GLY A 182 -9.08 -0.37 -9.18
C GLY A 182 -8.90 -0.82 -10.64
N VAL A 183 -7.84 -0.37 -11.32
CA VAL A 183 -7.51 -0.76 -12.70
C VAL A 183 -6.58 -1.97 -12.67
N TYR A 184 -6.99 -3.06 -13.31
CA TYR A 184 -6.14 -4.24 -13.50
C TYR A 184 -4.85 -3.87 -14.24
N LYS A 185 -3.71 -4.40 -13.78
CA LYS A 185 -2.40 -4.16 -14.37
C LYS A 185 -1.79 -5.43 -14.95
N CYS A 186 -1.73 -6.49 -14.16
CA CYS A 186 -1.12 -7.74 -14.57
C CYS A 186 -1.53 -8.90 -13.67
N THR A 187 -1.17 -10.11 -14.09
CA THR A 187 -1.19 -11.32 -13.28
C THR A 187 0.23 -11.87 -13.23
N LEU A 188 0.77 -12.08 -12.04
CA LEU A 188 2.01 -12.83 -11.87
C LEU A 188 1.70 -14.28 -11.53
N THR A 189 2.53 -15.20 -12.03
CA THR A 189 2.42 -16.63 -11.73
C THR A 189 3.74 -17.10 -11.14
N ASN A 190 3.69 -17.80 -10.01
CA ASN A 190 4.83 -18.52 -9.47
C ASN A 190 4.39 -19.93 -9.06
N ASN A 191 4.74 -20.92 -9.88
CA ASN A 191 4.36 -22.32 -9.65
C ASN A 191 5.10 -22.96 -8.45
N SER A 192 6.09 -22.27 -7.88
CA SER A 192 6.85 -22.72 -6.71
C SER A 192 6.21 -22.31 -5.38
N GLY A 193 5.16 -21.46 -5.41
CA GLY A 193 4.46 -20.95 -4.23
C GLY A 193 2.94 -21.06 -4.36
N SER A 194 2.19 -20.92 -3.27
CA SER A 194 0.72 -20.89 -3.30
C SER A 194 0.23 -19.75 -2.41
N TYR A 195 -0.65 -18.91 -2.95
CA TYR A 195 -0.99 -17.60 -2.39
C TYR A 195 -2.42 -17.47 -1.90
N TYR A 196 -3.25 -18.48 -2.16
CA TYR A 196 -4.66 -18.44 -1.82
C TYR A 196 -4.91 -18.97 -0.40
N ASN A 197 -5.52 -18.13 0.43
CA ASN A 197 -5.99 -18.49 1.77
C ASN A 197 -4.88 -19.04 2.67
N LYS A 198 -3.70 -18.39 2.63
CA LYS A 198 -2.56 -18.70 3.50
C LYS A 198 -2.56 -17.79 4.72
N TYR A 199 -1.93 -18.25 5.79
CA TYR A 199 -1.73 -17.47 7.00
C TYR A 199 -0.66 -16.41 6.75
N TYR A 200 -1.09 -15.18 6.50
CA TYR A 200 -0.25 -14.06 6.09
C TYR A 200 -0.15 -12.99 7.16
N TYR A 201 1.02 -12.35 7.20
CA TYR A 201 1.28 -11.11 7.91
C TYR A 201 1.34 -9.97 6.89
N PHE A 202 0.67 -8.85 7.18
CA PHE A 202 0.82 -7.61 6.42
C PHE A 202 2.13 -6.92 6.81
N VAL A 203 2.93 -6.55 5.81
CA VAL A 203 4.24 -5.92 6.01
C VAL A 203 4.40 -4.71 5.10
N GLY A 204 4.85 -3.60 5.67
CA GLY A 204 5.50 -2.51 4.93
C GLY A 204 6.94 -2.38 5.41
N THR A 205 7.91 -2.42 4.50
CA THR A 205 9.34 -2.39 4.86
C THR A 205 10.13 -1.60 3.84
N ASN A 206 11.30 -1.12 4.23
CA ASN A 206 12.32 -0.69 3.30
C ASN A 206 13.58 -1.56 3.43
N HIS A 207 14.36 -1.63 2.36
CA HIS A 207 15.76 -2.02 2.41
C HIS A 207 16.59 -0.94 1.74
N TRP A 208 17.59 -0.43 2.44
CA TRP A 208 18.50 0.57 1.90
C TRP A 208 19.91 0.02 1.81
N TYR A 209 20.49 0.13 0.62
CA TYR A 209 21.89 -0.22 0.32
C TYR A 209 22.54 0.90 -0.53
N GLY A 210 22.09 2.14 -0.35
CA GLY A 210 22.28 3.24 -1.30
C GLY A 210 23.26 4.33 -0.87
N GLY A 211 24.02 4.16 0.20
CA GLY A 211 24.98 5.16 0.72
C GLY A 211 24.49 5.95 1.93
N SER A 212 25.14 7.06 2.29
CA SER A 212 25.01 7.66 3.62
C SER A 212 23.88 8.68 3.82
N ASN A 213 23.22 9.17 2.75
CA ASN A 213 22.24 10.27 2.87
C ASN A 213 20.97 10.06 2.01
N PRO A 214 20.13 9.05 2.30
CA PRO A 214 18.77 9.03 1.78
C PRO A 214 18.01 10.28 2.25
N THR A 215 17.21 10.85 1.37
CA THR A 215 16.38 12.03 1.63
C THR A 215 15.02 11.88 0.96
N GLY A 216 13.96 11.87 1.76
CA GLY A 216 12.58 11.90 1.28
C GLY A 216 12.00 10.55 0.80
N GLN A 217 12.77 9.45 0.88
CA GLN A 217 12.24 8.12 0.61
C GLN A 217 11.39 7.63 1.78
N GLN A 218 10.10 7.36 1.55
CA GLN A 218 9.24 6.71 2.54
C GLN A 218 8.06 5.99 1.90
N ILE A 219 7.52 5.02 2.61
CA ILE A 219 6.22 4.42 2.34
C ILE A 219 5.20 5.05 3.27
N GLU A 220 4.03 5.36 2.76
CA GLU A 220 2.87 5.60 3.61
C GLU A 220 1.75 4.63 3.25
N MET A 221 1.19 4.01 4.27
CA MET A 221 0.15 2.99 4.13
C MET A 221 -1.06 3.37 4.99
N TYR A 222 -2.22 3.49 4.36
CA TYR A 222 -3.51 3.80 4.97
C TYR A 222 -4.52 2.74 4.56
N ASN A 223 -5.60 2.60 5.32
CA ASN A 223 -6.73 1.71 5.01
C ASN A 223 -6.29 0.28 4.64
N MET A 224 -5.28 -0.24 5.34
CA MET A 224 -4.72 -1.57 5.12
C MET A 224 -5.82 -2.61 5.34
N THR A 225 -6.04 -3.47 4.35
CA THR A 225 -7.13 -4.45 4.34
C THR A 225 -6.62 -5.75 3.76
N THR A 226 -7.09 -6.88 4.28
CA THR A 226 -6.88 -8.22 3.71
C THR A 226 -8.20 -8.77 3.18
N TYR A 227 -8.14 -9.78 2.30
CA TYR A 227 -9.30 -10.45 1.70
C TYR A 227 -9.28 -11.93 2.05
#